data_AF-K1RUA2-F1
#
_entry.id   AF-K1RUA2-F1
#
_cell.length_a   1.000
_cell.length_b   1.000
_cell.length_c   1.000
_cell.angle_alpha   90.00
_cell.angle_beta   90.00
_cell.angle_gamma   90.00
#
_symmetry.space_group_name_H-M   'P 1'
#
loop_
_entity.id
_entity.type
_entity.pdbx_description
1 polymer ?
#
loop_
_entity_poly.entity_id
_entity_poly.type
_entity_poly.pdbx_seq_one_letter_code
_entity_poly.pdbx_strand_id
1 'polypeptide(L)'
;YAEQNKMFRGEHDFAEDIIACALNISKRYNSSSKRADTLEHITTTIFDSMKKVHGMGQRERLYLRLAAILHDCGKYISLLNVGEASYDIIMATEMIGLSHMEREIVANVVRFNHSDFVYYGQAQERPMGLDKASYLTVAKLTAILRLANSLDRSHKQKNERCQGRFTGE
;
A
#
# COMPACT_ATOMS: atom_id res chain seq x y z
N TYR A 1 -37.21 -17.90 3.82
CA TYR A 1 -38.18 -16.82 4.12
C TYR A 1 -37.58 -15.41 3.97
N ALA A 2 -36.25 -15.23 3.99
CA ALA A 2 -35.58 -13.95 3.70
C ALA A 2 -35.14 -13.76 2.22
N GLU A 3 -35.28 -14.77 1.37
CA GLU A 3 -34.96 -14.67 -0.07
C GLU A 3 -36.06 -14.02 -0.92
N GLN A 4 -37.28 -13.87 -0.39
CA GLN A 4 -38.41 -13.27 -1.12
C GLN A 4 -38.57 -11.76 -0.91
N ASN A 5 -37.88 -11.17 0.07
CA ASN A 5 -37.93 -9.74 0.32
C ASN A 5 -36.67 -9.09 -0.21
N LYS A 6 -36.75 -8.57 -1.44
CA LYS A 6 -35.79 -7.67 -2.10
C LYS A 6 -35.52 -6.42 -1.25
N MET A 7 -34.79 -6.58 -0.15
CA MET A 7 -34.41 -5.54 0.82
C MET A 7 -32.89 -5.44 0.93
N PHE A 8 -32.18 -5.42 -0.21
CA PHE A 8 -30.84 -4.87 -0.25
C PHE A 8 -30.75 -3.86 -1.40
N ARG A 9 -30.61 -2.59 -1.01
CA ARG A 9 -30.23 -1.52 -1.94
C ARG A 9 -28.76 -1.73 -2.31
N GLY A 10 -28.52 -2.11 -3.56
CA GLY A 10 -27.24 -1.99 -4.26
C GLY A 10 -26.23 -3.11 -3.98
N GLU A 11 -25.68 -3.68 -5.06
CA GLU A 11 -24.39 -4.39 -5.00
C GLU A 11 -23.34 -3.43 -4.41
N HIS A 12 -23.00 -3.59 -3.13
CA HIS A 12 -21.85 -2.91 -2.55
C HIS A 12 -20.57 -3.48 -3.16
N ASP A 13 -19.73 -2.63 -3.77
CA ASP A 13 -18.39 -3.04 -4.20
C ASP A 13 -17.50 -3.17 -2.96
N PHE A 14 -17.30 -4.42 -2.52
CA PHE A 14 -16.46 -4.75 -1.38
C PHE A 14 -15.04 -4.16 -1.48
N ALA A 15 -14.51 -3.95 -2.69
CA ALA A 15 -13.19 -3.34 -2.85
C ALA A 15 -13.22 -1.88 -2.37
N GLU A 16 -14.25 -1.13 -2.73
CA GLU A 16 -14.40 0.27 -2.34
C GLU A 16 -14.65 0.42 -0.83
N ASP A 17 -15.35 -0.53 -0.19
CA ASP A 17 -15.50 -0.54 1.27
C ASP A 17 -14.15 -0.76 1.98
N ILE A 18 -13.31 -1.67 1.48
CA ILE A 18 -11.96 -1.92 2.01
C ILE A 18 -11.06 -0.67 1.82
N ILE A 19 -11.18 -0.01 0.67
CA ILE A 19 -10.42 1.23 0.40
C ILE A 19 -10.89 2.37 1.30
N ALA A 20 -12.19 2.53 1.50
CA ALA A 20 -12.74 3.52 2.43
C ALA A 20 -12.23 3.29 3.86
N CYS A 21 -12.13 2.02 4.28
CA CYS A 21 -11.50 1.65 5.55
C CYS A 21 -10.04 2.11 5.61
N ALA A 22 -9.22 1.82 4.58
CA ALA A 22 -7.83 2.26 4.52
C ALA A 22 -7.68 3.80 4.54
N LEU A 23 -8.54 4.53 3.83
CA LEU A 23 -8.55 6.00 3.85
C LEU A 23 -8.88 6.55 5.23
N ASN A 24 -9.81 5.92 5.96
CA ASN A 24 -10.14 6.31 7.33
C ASN A 24 -8.97 6.08 8.29
N ILE A 25 -8.24 4.96 8.15
CA ILE A 25 -7.00 4.70 8.90
C ILE A 25 -5.95 5.77 8.58
N SER A 26 -5.70 6.01 7.30
CA SER A 26 -4.73 7.00 6.81
C SER A 26 -5.01 8.39 7.39
N LYS A 27 -6.29 8.82 7.40
CA LYS A 27 -6.74 10.08 8.03
C LYS A 27 -6.51 10.08 9.54
N ARG A 28 -6.85 9.00 10.24
CA ARG A 28 -6.68 8.88 11.70
C ARG A 28 -5.22 9.03 12.13
N TYR A 29 -4.29 8.52 11.33
CA TYR A 29 -2.84 8.63 11.58
C TYR A 29 -2.18 9.79 10.82
N ASN A 30 -2.96 10.82 10.46
CA ASN A 30 -2.51 12.08 9.87
C ASN A 30 -1.57 11.93 8.65
N SER A 31 -1.83 10.93 7.82
CA SER A 31 -1.12 10.72 6.56
C SER A 31 -1.58 11.73 5.51
N SER A 32 -0.66 12.19 4.65
CA SER A 32 -0.97 13.20 3.63
C SER A 32 -1.86 12.62 2.52
N SER A 33 -3.13 13.04 2.47
CA SER A 33 -4.09 12.58 1.46
C SER A 33 -3.63 12.84 0.02
N LYS A 34 -3.18 14.06 -0.28
CA LYS A 34 -2.71 14.43 -1.63
C LYS A 34 -1.51 13.59 -2.09
N ARG A 35 -0.61 13.24 -1.17
CA ARG A 35 0.53 12.36 -1.47
C ARG A 35 0.06 10.93 -1.70
N ALA A 36 -0.86 10.43 -0.87
CA ALA A 36 -1.45 9.11 -1.03
C ALA A 36 -2.13 8.99 -2.40
N ASP A 37 -2.95 9.97 -2.81
CA ASP A 37 -3.65 9.96 -4.11
C ASP A 37 -2.66 9.92 -5.29
N THR A 38 -1.64 10.79 -5.25
CA THR A 38 -0.61 10.85 -6.31
C THR A 38 0.16 9.54 -6.39
N LEU A 39 0.56 9.00 -5.24
CA LEU A 39 1.30 7.74 -5.16
C LEU A 39 0.43 6.58 -5.63
N GLU A 40 -0.84 6.53 -5.24
CA GLU A 40 -1.81 5.53 -5.70
C GLU A 40 -1.92 5.52 -7.22
N HIS A 41 -2.08 6.69 -7.85
CA HIS A 41 -2.14 6.81 -9.29
C HIS A 41 -0.87 6.26 -9.96
N ILE A 42 0.31 6.73 -9.56
CA ILE A 42 1.59 6.28 -10.14
C ILE A 42 1.76 4.77 -9.98
N THR A 43 1.50 4.27 -8.78
CA THR A 43 1.69 2.85 -8.43
C THR A 43 0.76 1.96 -9.26
N THR A 44 -0.49 2.38 -9.41
CA THR A 44 -1.50 1.66 -10.20
C THR A 44 -1.15 1.67 -11.70
N THR A 45 -0.67 2.80 -12.22
CA THR A 45 -0.21 2.88 -13.62
C THR A 45 0.98 1.94 -13.88
N ILE A 46 1.95 1.87 -12.96
CA ILE A 46 3.10 0.96 -13.11
C ILE A 46 2.63 -0.50 -13.07
N PHE A 47 1.74 -0.86 -12.14
CA PHE A 47 1.18 -2.20 -12.05
C PHE A 47 0.48 -2.60 -13.35
N ASP A 48 -0.45 -1.77 -13.84
CA ASP A 48 -1.22 -2.07 -15.04
C ASP A 48 -0.32 -2.17 -16.29
N SER A 49 0.73 -1.34 -16.37
CA SER A 49 1.73 -1.38 -17.46
C SER A 49 2.62 -2.64 -17.42
N MET A 50 2.88 -3.17 -16.23
CA MET A 50 3.77 -4.31 -16.00
C MET A 50 3.02 -5.65 -15.88
N LYS A 51 1.70 -5.68 -16.13
CA LYS A 51 0.84 -6.86 -15.95
C LYS A 51 1.38 -8.13 -16.61
N LYS A 52 1.94 -8.01 -17.82
CA LYS A 52 2.54 -9.14 -18.57
C LYS A 52 3.82 -9.69 -17.92
N VAL A 53 4.54 -8.87 -17.15
CA VAL A 53 5.81 -9.22 -16.51
C VAL A 53 5.57 -9.89 -15.16
N HIS A 54 4.72 -9.29 -14.32
CA HIS A 54 4.53 -9.80 -12.96
C HIS A 54 3.42 -10.85 -12.84
N GLY A 55 2.45 -10.88 -13.76
CA GLY A 55 1.38 -11.89 -13.84
C GLY A 55 0.37 -11.86 -12.69
N MET A 56 0.21 -10.73 -12.00
CA MET A 56 -0.69 -10.59 -10.84
C MET A 56 -2.09 -10.12 -11.28
N GLY A 57 -3.10 -10.39 -10.47
CA GLY A 57 -4.51 -10.15 -10.77
C GLY A 57 -5.09 -8.90 -10.09
N GLN A 58 -6.41 -8.83 -10.07
CA GLN A 58 -7.16 -7.70 -9.50
C GLN A 58 -7.00 -7.61 -7.98
N ARG A 59 -6.81 -8.76 -7.31
CA ARG A 59 -6.70 -8.80 -5.85
C ARG A 59 -5.37 -8.22 -5.37
N GLU A 60 -4.26 -8.53 -6.05
CA GLU A 60 -2.96 -7.91 -5.74
C GLU A 60 -2.93 -6.42 -6.09
N ARG A 61 -3.67 -6.00 -7.13
CA ARG A 61 -3.88 -4.58 -7.43
C ARG A 61 -4.56 -3.85 -6.28
N LEU A 62 -5.55 -4.49 -5.64
CA LEU A 62 -6.18 -3.96 -4.43
C LEU A 62 -5.15 -3.85 -3.29
N TYR A 63 -4.36 -4.88 -3.02
CA TYR A 63 -3.33 -4.82 -1.97
C TYR A 63 -2.35 -3.66 -2.18
N LEU A 64 -1.94 -3.43 -3.43
CA LEU A 64 -1.04 -2.34 -3.80
C LEU A 64 -1.67 -0.96 -3.55
N ARG A 65 -2.95 -0.81 -3.90
CA ARG A 65 -3.73 0.40 -3.66
C ARG A 65 -3.83 0.71 -2.16
N LEU A 66 -4.12 -0.31 -1.34
CA LEU A 66 -4.13 -0.19 0.11
C LEU A 66 -2.76 0.18 0.67
N ALA A 67 -1.70 -0.45 0.18
CA ALA A 67 -0.33 -0.14 0.60
C ALA A 67 0.06 1.30 0.23
N ALA A 68 -0.36 1.82 -0.92
CA ALA A 68 -0.14 3.22 -1.30
C ALA A 68 -0.91 4.20 -0.39
N ILE A 69 -2.13 3.87 0.02
CA ILE A 69 -2.93 4.71 0.94
C ILE A 69 -2.32 4.73 2.35
N LEU A 70 -1.83 3.58 2.81
CA LEU A 70 -1.33 3.37 4.17
C LEU A 70 0.19 3.57 4.31
N HIS A 71 0.90 3.88 3.22
CA HIS A 71 2.36 3.83 3.17
C HIS A 71 3.04 4.61 4.30
N ASP A 72 2.45 5.71 4.76
CA ASP A 72 3.05 6.64 5.74
C ASP A 72 2.36 6.62 7.12
N CYS A 73 1.45 5.69 7.40
CA CYS A 73 0.67 5.69 8.66
C CYS A 73 1.55 5.54 9.92
N GLY A 74 2.66 4.79 9.84
CA GLY A 74 3.59 4.59 10.94
C GLY A 74 4.35 5.85 11.37
N LYS A 75 4.43 6.89 10.51
CA LYS A 75 5.13 8.14 10.84
C LYS A 75 4.50 8.88 12.03
N TYR A 76 3.21 8.66 12.27
CA TYR A 76 2.51 9.22 13.42
C TYR A 76 3.07 8.69 14.76
N ILE A 77 3.51 7.42 14.78
CA ILE A 77 4.04 6.76 15.97
C ILE A 77 5.56 6.95 16.06
N SER A 78 6.28 6.73 14.97
CA SER A 78 7.75 6.81 14.96
C SER A 78 8.28 7.28 13.62
N LEU A 79 9.20 8.25 13.66
CA LEU A 79 9.97 8.68 12.49
C LEU A 79 11.19 7.80 12.21
N LEU A 80 11.63 7.02 13.20
CA LEU A 80 12.79 6.12 13.08
C LEU A 80 12.37 4.73 12.59
N ASN A 81 11.30 4.19 13.17
CA ASN A 81 10.83 2.83 12.89
C ASN A 81 9.50 2.85 12.13
N VAL A 82 9.41 3.67 11.08
CA VAL A 82 8.17 3.86 10.30
C VAL A 82 7.62 2.54 9.79
N GLY A 83 8.49 1.64 9.31
CA GLY A 83 8.08 0.34 8.75
C GLY A 83 7.39 -0.56 9.78
N GLU A 84 8.02 -0.79 10.93
CA GLU A 84 7.45 -1.60 12.02
C GLU A 84 6.17 -0.97 12.57
N ALA A 85 6.19 0.34 12.81
CA ALA A 85 5.01 1.04 13.32
C ALA A 85 3.82 0.94 12.34
N SER A 86 4.06 1.08 11.03
CA SER A 86 3.02 0.88 10.02
C SER A 86 2.50 -0.57 10.01
N TYR A 87 3.39 -1.55 10.14
CA TYR A 87 3.00 -2.96 10.22
C TYR A 87 2.06 -3.20 11.40
N ASP A 88 2.44 -2.73 12.58
CA ASP A 88 1.67 -2.91 13.81
C ASP A 88 0.30 -2.22 13.71
N ILE A 89 0.24 -1.00 13.16
CA ILE A 89 -1.03 -0.29 12.92
C ILE A 89 -1.96 -1.12 12.03
N ILE A 90 -1.44 -1.62 10.90
CA ILE A 90 -2.25 -2.36 9.92
C ILE A 90 -2.72 -3.68 10.52
N MET A 91 -1.85 -4.41 11.22
CA MET A 91 -2.20 -5.69 11.83
C MET A 91 -3.14 -5.57 13.02
N ALA A 92 -3.04 -4.47 13.78
CA ALA A 92 -3.97 -4.16 14.87
C ALA A 92 -5.35 -3.68 14.38
N THR A 93 -5.47 -3.24 13.13
CA THR A 93 -6.73 -2.71 12.58
C THR A 93 -7.47 -3.78 11.79
N GLU A 94 -8.69 -4.11 12.20
CA GLU A 94 -9.55 -5.01 11.42
C GLU A 94 -10.02 -4.34 10.13
N MET A 95 -9.84 -5.03 9.01
CA MET A 95 -10.28 -4.59 7.68
C MET A 95 -11.22 -5.65 7.11
N ILE A 96 -12.53 -5.46 7.32
CA ILE A 96 -13.56 -6.38 6.84
C ILE A 96 -13.43 -6.55 5.32
N GLY A 97 -13.41 -7.80 4.86
CA GLY A 97 -13.20 -8.12 3.44
C GLY A 97 -11.77 -8.46 3.06
N LEU A 98 -10.81 -8.40 4.01
CA LEU A 98 -9.48 -9.00 3.89
C LEU A 98 -9.33 -10.17 4.86
N SER A 99 -8.77 -11.28 4.40
CA SER A 99 -8.31 -12.34 5.30
C SER A 99 -7.06 -11.89 6.06
N HIS A 100 -6.71 -12.63 7.13
CA HIS A 100 -5.50 -12.35 7.92
C HIS A 100 -4.24 -12.32 7.04
N MET A 101 -4.10 -13.30 6.15
CA MET A 101 -2.98 -13.41 5.21
C MET A 101 -2.92 -12.23 4.25
N GLU A 102 -4.06 -11.78 3.72
CA GLU A 102 -4.11 -10.63 2.82
C GLU A 102 -3.72 -9.33 3.51
N ARG A 103 -4.18 -9.15 4.76
CA ARG A 103 -3.79 -8.01 5.58
C ARG A 103 -2.30 -8.03 5.93
N GLU A 104 -1.76 -9.21 6.20
CA GLU A 104 -0.32 -9.40 6.44
C GLU A 104 0.54 -9.11 5.21
N ILE A 105 0.06 -9.47 4.00
CA ILE A 105 0.71 -9.07 2.74
C ILE A 105 0.76 -7.55 2.64
N VAL A 106 -0.37 -6.85 2.83
CA VAL A 106 -0.42 -5.38 2.77
C VAL A 106 0.50 -4.76 3.82
N ALA A 107 0.46 -5.25 5.05
CA ALA A 107 1.30 -4.76 6.15
C ALA A 107 2.79 -4.91 5.84
N ASN A 108 3.22 -6.07 5.32
CA ASN A 108 4.60 -6.30 4.94
C ASN A 108 5.04 -5.42 3.76
N VAL A 109 4.18 -5.21 2.75
CA VAL A 109 4.50 -4.30 1.64
C VAL A 109 4.76 -2.88 2.15
N VAL A 110 3.96 -2.39 3.10
CA VAL A 110 4.16 -1.08 3.72
C VAL A 110 5.43 -1.05 4.59
N ARG A 111 5.67 -2.10 5.38
CA ARG A 111 6.84 -2.23 6.26
C ARG A 111 8.16 -2.11 5.47
N PHE A 112 8.28 -2.86 4.38
CA PHE A 112 9.50 -2.92 3.57
C PHE A 112 9.63 -1.80 2.55
N ASN A 113 8.64 -0.93 2.42
CA ASN A 113 8.83 0.34 1.73
C ASN A 113 9.78 1.27 2.51
N HIS A 114 9.78 1.18 3.84
CA HIS A 114 10.61 2.01 4.74
C HIS A 114 11.80 1.28 5.37
N SER A 115 11.85 -0.05 5.26
CA SER A 115 12.86 -0.90 5.90
C SER A 115 13.61 -1.74 4.87
N ASP A 116 14.69 -2.40 5.29
CA ASP A 116 15.39 -3.36 4.44
C ASP A 116 14.53 -4.59 4.18
N PHE A 117 14.52 -5.04 2.93
CA PHE A 117 13.71 -6.19 2.52
C PHE A 117 14.40 -7.48 2.96
N VAL A 118 13.67 -8.37 3.64
CA VAL A 118 14.20 -9.67 4.09
C VAL A 118 14.07 -10.68 2.95
N TYR A 119 15.19 -11.09 2.37
CA TYR A 119 15.19 -12.01 1.23
C TYR A 119 15.14 -13.48 1.65
N TYR A 120 14.47 -14.28 0.82
CA TYR A 120 14.41 -15.73 0.94
C TYR A 120 15.83 -16.33 1.02
N GLY A 121 16.10 -17.11 2.08
CA GLY A 121 17.39 -17.76 2.32
C GLY A 121 18.41 -16.97 3.16
N GLN A 122 18.13 -15.73 3.58
CA GLN A 122 19.06 -14.94 4.41
C GLN A 122 18.86 -15.12 5.92
N ALA A 123 17.76 -15.73 6.40
CA ALA A 123 17.54 -15.87 7.85
C ALA A 123 16.64 -17.06 8.30
N GLN A 124 15.64 -17.49 7.50
CA GLN A 124 14.69 -18.55 7.88
C GLN A 124 14.14 -19.30 6.66
N GLU A 125 13.66 -20.54 6.84
CA GLU A 125 12.98 -21.34 5.80
C GLU A 125 11.68 -20.67 5.29
N ARG A 126 11.05 -19.83 6.12
CA ARG A 126 9.88 -19.00 5.77
C ARG A 126 10.09 -17.54 6.21
N PRO A 127 10.63 -16.67 5.34
CA PRO A 127 10.72 -15.25 5.63
C PRO A 127 9.32 -14.67 5.91
N MET A 128 9.19 -13.86 6.97
CA MET A 128 7.91 -13.26 7.41
C MET A 128 6.82 -14.28 7.79
N GLY A 129 7.13 -15.57 7.94
CA GLY A 129 6.11 -16.61 8.16
C GLY A 129 5.24 -16.92 6.93
N LEU A 130 5.51 -16.27 5.80
CA LEU A 130 4.73 -16.39 4.57
C LEU A 130 5.12 -17.63 3.75
N ASP A 131 4.16 -18.14 2.99
CA ASP A 131 4.45 -19.13 1.95
C ASP A 131 5.17 -18.48 0.75
N LYS A 132 5.76 -19.30 -0.11
CA LYS A 132 6.56 -18.81 -1.24
C LYS A 132 5.76 -17.91 -2.18
N ALA A 133 4.48 -18.20 -2.39
CA ALA A 133 3.61 -17.39 -3.25
C ALA A 133 3.36 -16.00 -2.64
N SER A 134 2.93 -15.93 -1.38
CA SER A 134 2.73 -14.64 -0.69
C SER A 134 4.01 -13.83 -0.58
N TYR A 135 5.14 -14.47 -0.29
CA TYR A 135 6.46 -13.83 -0.28
C TYR A 135 6.77 -13.15 -1.62
N LEU A 136 6.57 -13.85 -2.75
CA LEU A 136 6.82 -13.30 -4.08
C LEU A 136 5.87 -12.14 -4.39
N THR A 137 4.61 -12.22 -3.96
CA THR A 137 3.64 -11.13 -4.06
C THR A 137 4.13 -9.91 -3.30
N VAL A 138 4.52 -10.06 -2.03
CA VAL A 138 5.07 -8.97 -1.20
C VAL A 138 6.30 -8.36 -1.87
N ALA A 139 7.24 -9.16 -2.37
CA ALA A 139 8.45 -8.68 -3.04
C ALA A 139 8.12 -7.83 -4.29
N LYS A 140 7.24 -8.34 -5.16
CA LYS A 140 6.82 -7.66 -6.39
C LYS A 140 6.10 -6.34 -6.08
N LEU A 141 5.13 -6.37 -5.16
CA LEU A 141 4.36 -5.18 -4.78
C LEU A 141 5.25 -4.13 -4.10
N THR A 142 6.17 -4.54 -3.23
CA THR A 142 7.14 -3.65 -2.57
C THR A 142 8.05 -2.98 -3.60
N ALA A 143 8.53 -3.72 -4.61
CA ALA A 143 9.34 -3.17 -5.68
C ALA A 143 8.59 -2.08 -6.46
N ILE A 144 7.33 -2.34 -6.83
CA ILE A 144 6.49 -1.35 -7.54
C ILE A 144 6.27 -0.10 -6.67
N LEU A 145 5.94 -0.27 -5.39
CA LEU A 145 5.69 0.84 -4.47
C LEU A 145 6.95 1.70 -4.27
N ARG A 146 8.13 1.09 -4.10
CA ARG A 146 9.40 1.82 -3.96
C ARG A 146 9.76 2.59 -5.23
N LEU A 147 9.53 2.01 -6.41
CA LEU A 147 9.72 2.69 -7.69
C LEU A 147 8.78 3.90 -7.81
N ALA A 148 7.49 3.72 -7.50
CA ALA A 148 6.52 4.81 -7.51
C ALA A 148 6.87 5.94 -6.53
N ASN A 149 7.28 5.60 -5.31
CA ASN A 149 7.68 6.57 -4.29
C ASN A 149 8.96 7.32 -4.68
N SER A 150 9.88 6.66 -5.37
CA SER A 150 11.09 7.30 -5.92
C SER A 150 10.75 8.31 -7.02
N LEU A 151 9.81 7.95 -7.91
CA LEU A 151 9.31 8.84 -8.96
C LEU A 151 8.59 10.07 -8.38
N ASP A 152 7.71 9.88 -7.38
CA ASP A 152 7.00 11.00 -6.70
C ASP A 152 8.00 12.00 -6.08
N ARG A 153 9.04 11.50 -5.41
CA ARG A 153 10.10 12.35 -4.82
C ARG A 153 10.86 13.14 -5.88
N SER A 154 11.26 12.51 -6.99
CA SER A 154 11.97 13.18 -8.08
C SER A 154 11.11 14.25 -8.76
N HIS A 155 9.82 13.99 -8.96
CA HIS A 155 8.88 14.97 -9.53
C HIS A 155 8.72 16.21 -8.63
N LYS A 156 8.61 16.03 -7.31
CA LYS A 156 8.55 17.15 -6.36
C LYS A 156 9.83 17.98 -6.35
N GLN A 157 10.98 17.32 -6.28
CA GLN A 157 12.28 18.00 -6.24
C GLN A 157 12.53 18.84 -7.51
N LYS A 158 12.06 18.38 -8.67
CA LYS A 158 12.14 19.15 -9.93
C LYS A 158 11.24 20.39 -9.91
N ASN A 159 10.02 20.28 -9.39
CA ASN A 159 9.09 21.41 -9.30
C ASN A 159 9.57 22.49 -8.30
N GLU A 160 10.11 22.08 -7.15
CA GLU A 160 10.72 23.00 -6.17
C GLU A 160 11.93 23.74 -6.78
N ARG A 161 12.79 23.03 -7.52
CA ARG A 161 13.94 23.65 -8.23
C ARG A 161 13.52 24.70 -9.26
N CYS A 162 12.40 24.48 -9.95
CA CYS A 162 11.89 25.42 -10.92
C CYS A 162 11.35 26.68 -10.23
N GLN A 163 10.58 26.56 -9.14
CA GLN A 163 10.07 27.72 -8.40
C GLN A 163 11.18 28.57 -7.78
N GLY A 164 12.24 27.97 -7.25
CA GLY A 164 13.40 28.71 -6.72
C GLY A 164 14.24 29.43 -7.78
N ARG A 165 14.03 29.17 -9.08
CA ARG A 165 14.70 29.88 -10.18
C ARG A 165 13.90 31.09 -10.70
N PHE A 166 12.65 31.27 -10.31
CA PHE A 166 11.81 32.40 -10.74
C PHE A 166 11.75 33.53 -9.70
N THR A 167 12.58 33.50 -8.65
CA THR A 167 12.72 34.57 -7.64
C THR A 167 14.11 35.20 -7.61
N GLY A 168 14.84 35.12 -8.73
CA GLY A 168 16.08 35.87 -8.94
C GLY A 168 15.91 36.83 -10.12
N GLU A 169 16.04 38.13 -9.80
CA GLU A 169 16.03 39.33 -10.64
C GLU A 169 14.66 39.98 -10.96
#